data_AF-A0A182R499-F1
#
_entry.id   AF-A0A182R499-F1
#
_cell.length_a   1.000
_cell.length_b   1.000
_cell.length_c   1.000
_cell.angle_alpha   90.00
_cell.angle_beta   90.00
_cell.angle_gamma   90.00
#
_symmetry.space_group_name_H-M   'P 1'
#
loop_
_entity.id
_entity.type
_entity.pdbx_description
1 polymer ?
#
loop_
_entity_poly.entity_id
_entity_poly.type
_entity_poly.pdbx_seq_one_letter_code
_entity_poly.pdbx_strand_id
1 'polypeptide(L)'
;MFIFHQVSQYRSLFGFLLQLISGVVTQRIHGCALLPYLQQHCLHGNDANYQAVKTVQKSVYVIFLKQLYGWLMHGKFVDHYGEFFIQQMETNPKTSILTGGLNSQQPTHTSVNSSDSASINSELWRYEIRREMLPYYFPASWAEKVLFVGQTVLMCQFDPRQQVVDRIVARGDSKARKGAALAAAAVKDNLWGEHEQELFRKFHLLQNEENLNVTKFEHLVDEIKEQVTKHMSMIVIEKADLERQLRLMKDFFLLGRGELFSEFLTQTQSLKLLIGKEINDGTTRDLNRALKLAANSINVGEDIEQFSFELSGKDEIEESFCYEAKSAVGHIMLKYKVKWPLHLLFSPRILDRYNEMFRFLLRIKKIQHDLLQIWSNQRERCIKHNSEVVQLRNKLMFLINNLQYYLQVDVLESQFAILMAAIANSAKQADFERIQRAHTIFQANVLSLCFLLTSSNSGEPSSLSMTPNMSGVIQVQENPVLTILDSILCIVDRFCTFSMFCKDPMTKVERQEFVTYEQGFMNHVDSLLKLLIGLKAGPSSAPLSQLLLRLDFNHWFSSNTQSSHSQ
;
A
#
# COMPACT_ATOMS: atom_id res chain seq x y z
N MET A 1 -3.24 -36.22 -65.37
CA MET A 1 -4.40 -35.40 -64.93
C MET A 1 -4.94 -35.77 -63.56
N PHE A 2 -5.02 -37.06 -63.19
CA PHE A 2 -5.60 -37.50 -61.90
C PHE A 2 -4.89 -36.92 -60.66
N ILE A 3 -3.55 -36.90 -60.66
CA ILE A 3 -2.72 -36.35 -59.56
C ILE A 3 -2.97 -34.84 -59.39
N PHE A 4 -3.09 -34.09 -60.49
CA PHE A 4 -3.32 -32.64 -60.42
C PHE A 4 -4.70 -32.30 -59.85
N HIS A 5 -5.73 -33.10 -60.18
CA HIS A 5 -7.08 -32.91 -59.63
C HIS A 5 -7.11 -33.18 -58.12
N GLN A 6 -6.45 -34.24 -57.64
CA GLN A 6 -6.34 -34.53 -56.20
C GLN A 6 -5.52 -33.48 -55.43
N VAL A 7 -4.43 -32.96 -56.01
CA VAL A 7 -3.60 -31.93 -55.35
C VAL A 7 -4.24 -30.54 -55.38
N SER A 8 -5.05 -30.24 -56.41
CA SER A 8 -5.74 -28.95 -56.53
C SER A 8 -6.68 -28.65 -55.36
N GLN A 9 -7.26 -29.68 -54.74
CA GLN A 9 -8.13 -29.58 -53.57
C GLN A 9 -7.40 -29.04 -52.32
N TYR A 10 -6.10 -29.30 -52.20
CA TYR A 10 -5.29 -28.84 -51.07
C TYR A 10 -4.55 -27.53 -51.33
N ARG A 11 -4.50 -27.04 -52.57
CA ARG A 11 -3.74 -25.84 -52.95
C ARG A 11 -4.23 -24.58 -52.23
N SER A 12 -5.55 -24.45 -52.07
CA SER A 12 -6.18 -23.35 -51.32
C SER A 12 -5.86 -23.42 -49.83
N LEU A 13 -5.89 -24.63 -49.24
CA LEU A 13 -5.56 -24.86 -47.84
C LEU A 13 -4.07 -24.58 -47.55
N PHE A 14 -3.16 -25.09 -48.37
CA PHE A 14 -1.72 -24.85 -48.21
C PHE A 14 -1.35 -23.38 -48.42
N GLY A 15 -1.96 -22.70 -49.40
CA GLY A 15 -1.76 -21.27 -49.60
C GLY A 15 -2.21 -20.44 -48.39
N PHE A 16 -3.34 -20.81 -47.81
CA PHE A 16 -3.87 -20.18 -46.60
C PHE A 16 -2.98 -20.43 -45.36
N LEU A 17 -2.55 -21.68 -45.13
CA LEU A 17 -1.64 -22.00 -44.01
C LEU A 17 -0.30 -21.30 -44.16
N LEU A 18 0.23 -21.16 -45.38
CA LEU A 18 1.46 -20.42 -45.63
C LEU A 18 1.28 -18.94 -45.31
N GLN A 19 0.14 -18.35 -45.67
CA GLN A 19 -0.19 -16.96 -45.31
C GLN A 19 -0.27 -16.78 -43.79
N LEU A 20 -0.90 -17.72 -43.09
CA LEU A 20 -1.01 -17.71 -41.62
C LEU A 20 0.37 -17.79 -40.96
N ILE A 21 1.24 -18.69 -41.41
CA ILE A 21 2.62 -18.80 -40.90
C ILE A 21 3.42 -17.53 -41.23
N SER A 22 3.30 -16.99 -42.45
CA SER A 22 4.00 -15.77 -42.83
C SER A 22 3.55 -14.56 -42.01
N GLY A 23 2.26 -14.49 -41.64
CA GLY A 23 1.73 -13.45 -40.75
C GLY A 23 2.31 -13.54 -39.35
N VAL A 24 2.40 -14.75 -38.78
CA VAL A 24 3.04 -14.98 -37.47
C VAL A 24 4.50 -14.53 -37.47
N VAL A 25 5.25 -14.87 -38.52
CA VAL A 25 6.68 -14.52 -38.63
C VAL A 25 6.88 -13.01 -38.85
N THR A 26 6.08 -12.39 -39.73
CA THR A 26 6.20 -10.96 -40.04
C THR A 26 5.79 -10.07 -38.88
N GLN A 27 4.74 -10.45 -38.14
CA GLN A 27 4.25 -9.71 -36.98
C GLN A 27 4.98 -10.07 -35.67
N ARG A 28 5.90 -11.04 -35.69
CA ARG A 28 6.63 -11.55 -34.52
C ARG A 28 5.69 -11.87 -33.35
N ILE A 29 4.57 -12.54 -33.65
CA ILE A 29 3.57 -12.92 -32.64
C ILE A 29 4.21 -13.92 -31.67
N HIS A 30 4.05 -13.67 -30.37
CA HIS A 30 4.64 -14.48 -29.29
C HIS A 30 3.59 -14.91 -28.26
N GLY A 31 3.72 -16.12 -27.74
CA GLY A 31 2.90 -16.64 -26.63
C GLY A 31 1.39 -16.57 -26.85
N CYS A 32 0.66 -16.08 -25.83
CA CYS A 32 -0.80 -15.94 -25.84
C CYS A 32 -1.35 -15.03 -26.95
N ALA A 33 -0.52 -14.15 -27.56
CA ALA A 33 -0.94 -13.33 -28.70
C ALA A 33 -1.23 -14.15 -29.97
N LEU A 34 -0.85 -15.43 -30.00
CA LEU A 34 -1.22 -16.36 -31.08
C LEU A 34 -2.72 -16.70 -31.08
N LEU A 35 -3.34 -16.76 -29.90
CA LEU A 35 -4.77 -17.08 -29.77
C LEU A 35 -5.70 -16.06 -30.46
N PRO A 36 -5.58 -14.73 -30.23
CA PRO A 36 -6.40 -13.75 -30.93
C PRO A 36 -6.13 -13.74 -32.44
N TYR A 37 -4.89 -13.95 -32.87
CA TYR A 37 -4.53 -14.05 -34.28
C TYR A 37 -5.22 -15.23 -34.98
N LEU A 38 -5.19 -16.43 -34.37
CA LEU A 38 -5.89 -17.61 -34.88
C LEU A 38 -7.41 -17.38 -34.93
N GLN A 39 -7.99 -16.74 -33.91
CA GLN A 39 -9.42 -16.45 -33.86
C GLN A 39 -9.86 -15.48 -34.96
N GLN A 40 -9.07 -14.44 -35.26
CA GLN A 40 -9.34 -13.53 -36.37
C GLN A 40 -9.33 -14.27 -37.71
N HIS A 41 -8.40 -15.23 -37.84
CA HIS A 41 -8.27 -16.11 -38.99
C HIS A 41 -9.20 -17.35 -38.95
N CYS A 42 -10.18 -17.42 -38.04
CA CYS A 42 -11.24 -18.43 -38.10
C CYS A 42 -12.43 -17.98 -38.98
N LEU A 43 -12.59 -16.67 -39.26
CA LEU A 43 -13.77 -16.09 -39.93
C LEU A 43 -13.78 -16.24 -41.47
N HIS A 44 -13.23 -17.34 -42.00
CA HIS A 44 -13.21 -17.58 -43.45
C HIS A 44 -14.43 -18.38 -43.90
N GLY A 45 -15.04 -18.04 -45.04
CA GLY A 45 -16.20 -18.75 -45.58
C GLY A 45 -15.92 -20.15 -46.17
N ASN A 46 -14.69 -20.67 -46.05
CA ASN A 46 -14.32 -21.99 -46.54
C ASN A 46 -14.18 -22.98 -45.37
N ASP A 47 -15.01 -24.03 -45.38
CA ASP A 47 -15.10 -25.04 -44.32
C ASP A 47 -13.78 -25.79 -44.08
N ALA A 48 -13.03 -26.11 -45.15
CA ALA A 48 -11.74 -26.80 -45.01
C ALA A 48 -10.68 -25.97 -44.26
N ASN A 49 -10.65 -24.66 -44.52
CA ASN A 49 -9.74 -23.73 -43.82
C ASN A 49 -10.20 -23.54 -42.37
N TYR A 50 -11.51 -23.42 -42.14
CA TYR A 50 -12.09 -23.31 -40.81
C TYR A 50 -11.72 -24.52 -39.93
N GLN A 51 -11.89 -25.75 -40.42
CA GLN A 51 -11.54 -26.96 -39.67
C GLN A 51 -10.03 -27.07 -39.37
N ALA A 52 -9.18 -26.65 -40.31
CA ALA A 52 -7.73 -26.64 -40.10
C ALA A 52 -7.31 -25.64 -39.01
N VAL A 53 -7.82 -24.41 -39.04
CA VAL A 53 -7.53 -23.41 -38.00
C VAL A 53 -8.08 -23.87 -36.66
N LYS A 54 -9.29 -24.44 -36.62
CA LYS A 54 -9.91 -24.97 -35.39
C LYS A 54 -9.07 -26.08 -34.75
N THR A 55 -8.47 -26.94 -35.55
CA THR A 55 -7.56 -28.01 -35.07
C THR A 55 -6.28 -27.43 -34.46
N VAL A 56 -5.67 -26.44 -35.10
CA VAL A 56 -4.49 -25.73 -34.58
C VAL A 56 -4.84 -24.98 -33.31
N GLN A 57 -5.96 -24.25 -33.32
CA GLN A 57 -6.46 -23.47 -32.19
C GLN A 57 -6.73 -24.36 -30.97
N LYS A 58 -7.35 -25.53 -31.15
CA LYS A 58 -7.56 -26.50 -30.06
C LYS A 58 -6.24 -26.89 -29.40
N SER A 59 -5.20 -27.15 -30.19
CA SER A 59 -3.88 -27.54 -29.68
C SER A 59 -3.22 -26.42 -28.86
N VAL A 60 -3.34 -25.17 -29.28
CA VAL A 60 -2.83 -24.00 -28.53
C VAL A 60 -3.62 -23.78 -27.25
N TYR A 61 -4.95 -23.94 -27.29
CA TYR A 61 -5.80 -23.80 -26.09
C TYR A 61 -5.49 -24.82 -25.00
N VAL A 62 -5.07 -26.04 -25.35
CA VAL A 62 -4.62 -27.03 -24.35
C VAL A 62 -3.48 -26.46 -23.49
N ILE A 63 -2.52 -25.79 -24.12
CA ILE A 63 -1.36 -25.21 -23.43
C ILE A 63 -1.80 -24.05 -22.54
N PHE A 64 -2.64 -23.16 -23.06
CA PHE A 64 -3.22 -22.05 -22.31
C PHE A 64 -4.00 -22.53 -21.08
N LEU A 65 -4.89 -23.53 -21.26
CA LEU A 65 -5.68 -24.12 -20.17
C LEU A 65 -4.79 -24.80 -19.13
N LYS A 66 -3.70 -25.46 -19.55
CA LYS A 66 -2.75 -26.08 -18.63
C LYS A 66 -2.03 -25.03 -17.77
N GLN A 67 -1.60 -23.91 -18.36
CA GLN A 67 -0.99 -22.80 -17.61
C GLN A 67 -2.01 -22.14 -16.67
N LEU A 68 -3.22 -21.90 -17.15
CA LEU A 68 -4.32 -21.33 -16.35
C LEU A 68 -4.69 -22.23 -15.17
N TYR A 69 -4.84 -23.54 -15.40
CA TYR A 69 -5.11 -24.53 -14.36
C TYR A 69 -3.98 -24.56 -13.32
N GLY A 70 -2.71 -24.60 -13.77
CA GLY A 70 -1.55 -24.58 -12.87
C GLY A 70 -1.52 -23.35 -11.98
N TRP A 71 -1.80 -22.17 -12.55
CA TRP A 71 -1.88 -20.94 -11.77
C TRP A 71 -3.06 -20.92 -10.80
N LEU A 72 -4.27 -21.28 -11.24
CA LEU A 72 -5.48 -21.22 -10.42
C LEU A 72 -5.51 -22.27 -9.31
N MET A 73 -5.02 -23.49 -9.56
CA MET A 73 -5.08 -24.56 -8.56
C MET A 73 -3.85 -24.60 -7.69
N HIS A 74 -2.69 -24.30 -8.27
CA HIS A 74 -1.41 -24.50 -7.62
C HIS A 74 -0.62 -23.21 -7.37
N GLY A 75 -1.07 -22.03 -7.84
CA GLY A 75 -0.32 -20.79 -7.69
C GLY A 75 1.06 -20.83 -8.37
N LYS A 76 1.30 -21.81 -9.24
CA LYS A 76 2.57 -22.05 -9.92
C LYS A 76 2.31 -22.42 -11.36
N PHE A 77 3.03 -21.78 -12.27
CA PHE A 77 3.05 -22.14 -13.67
C PHE A 77 4.50 -22.13 -14.16
N VAL A 78 4.79 -22.98 -15.15
CA VAL A 78 6.11 -23.02 -15.77
C VAL A 78 6.03 -22.16 -17.02
N ASP A 79 6.63 -20.97 -16.96
CA ASP A 79 6.74 -20.05 -18.09
C ASP A 79 8.17 -19.56 -18.24
N HIS A 80 8.96 -20.34 -18.99
CA HIS A 80 10.37 -20.04 -19.24
C HIS A 80 10.57 -18.91 -20.27
N TYR A 81 9.54 -18.62 -21.07
CA TYR A 81 9.63 -17.74 -22.24
C TYR A 81 8.72 -16.51 -22.13
N GLY A 82 8.05 -16.32 -20.99
CA GLY A 82 7.11 -15.22 -20.79
C GLY A 82 5.92 -15.26 -21.74
N GLU A 83 5.40 -16.45 -22.04
CA GLU A 83 4.32 -16.64 -23.00
C GLU A 83 2.93 -16.41 -22.39
N PHE A 84 2.82 -16.49 -21.06
CA PHE A 84 1.56 -16.32 -20.35
C PHE A 84 1.29 -14.83 -20.04
N PHE A 85 0.01 -14.47 -19.90
CA PHE A 85 -0.38 -13.09 -19.62
C PHE A 85 -0.10 -12.66 -18.17
N ILE A 86 0.13 -13.61 -17.27
CA ILE A 86 0.66 -13.36 -15.93
C ILE A 86 2.16 -13.64 -16.00
N GLN A 87 2.99 -12.67 -15.62
CA GLN A 87 4.44 -12.83 -15.61
C GLN A 87 5.00 -12.55 -14.23
N GLN A 88 6.00 -13.33 -13.82
CA GLN A 88 6.82 -12.99 -12.68
C GLN A 88 7.85 -11.92 -13.11
N MET A 89 7.83 -10.76 -12.45
CA MET A 89 8.91 -9.80 -12.54
C MET A 89 10.21 -10.46 -12.07
N GLU A 90 11.18 -10.55 -12.98
CA GLU A 90 12.56 -10.68 -12.58
C GLU A 90 12.94 -9.37 -11.89
N THR A 91 13.20 -9.43 -10.59
CA THR A 91 13.97 -8.40 -9.93
C THR A 91 15.32 -8.38 -10.63
N ASN A 92 15.49 -7.45 -11.57
CA ASN A 92 16.78 -7.19 -12.16
C ASN A 92 17.77 -7.01 -10.99
N PRO A 93 18.83 -7.83 -10.85
CA PRO A 93 19.77 -7.73 -9.73
C PRO A 93 20.65 -6.46 -9.81
N LYS A 94 20.17 -5.42 -10.51
CA LYS A 94 20.78 -4.09 -10.62
C LYS A 94 20.09 -3.03 -9.76
N THR A 95 18.93 -3.32 -9.16
CA THR A 95 18.31 -2.45 -8.14
C THR A 95 18.54 -2.93 -6.70
N SER A 96 19.33 -4.00 -6.52
CA SER A 96 19.82 -4.48 -5.22
C SER A 96 21.33 -4.31 -5.02
N ILE A 97 22.03 -3.65 -5.94
CA ILE A 97 23.46 -3.28 -5.78
C ILE A 97 23.55 -1.77 -5.55
N LEU A 98 23.12 -1.28 -4.39
CA LEU A 98 23.72 -0.08 -3.78
C LEU A 98 23.64 -0.15 -2.25
N THR A 99 23.82 -1.35 -1.68
CA THR A 99 24.24 -1.53 -0.29
C THR A 99 25.43 -2.49 -0.26
N GLY A 100 26.59 -1.96 0.17
CA GLY A 100 27.79 -2.75 0.49
C GLY A 100 28.92 -2.60 -0.52
N GLY A 101 29.94 -1.81 -0.15
CA GLY A 101 31.16 -1.67 -0.92
C GLY A 101 31.99 -2.96 -1.03
N LEU A 102 32.69 -3.05 -2.16
CA LEU A 102 33.99 -3.70 -2.40
C LEU A 102 34.42 -4.80 -1.42
N ASN A 103 34.25 -6.05 -1.82
CA ASN A 103 35.39 -6.97 -1.97
C ASN A 103 35.00 -8.21 -2.77
N SER A 104 35.80 -8.48 -3.80
CA SER A 104 35.80 -9.72 -4.58
C SER A 104 36.25 -10.89 -3.70
N GLN A 105 35.42 -11.93 -3.55
CA GLN A 105 35.81 -13.36 -3.54
C GLN A 105 34.59 -14.26 -3.25
N GLN A 106 34.25 -15.07 -4.27
CA GLN A 106 33.59 -16.40 -4.26
C GLN A 106 32.29 -16.65 -3.45
N PRO A 107 31.31 -17.38 -4.03
CA PRO A 107 30.06 -17.69 -3.35
C PRO A 107 30.24 -18.92 -2.44
N THR A 108 30.39 -18.69 -1.14
CA THR A 108 30.12 -19.72 -0.12
C THR A 108 28.72 -19.49 0.45
N HIS A 109 27.87 -20.51 0.34
CA HIS A 109 26.53 -20.55 0.91
C HIS A 109 26.56 -20.23 2.41
N THR A 110 26.13 -19.02 2.79
CA THR A 110 25.74 -18.68 4.17
C THR A 110 24.30 -18.22 4.17
N SER A 111 23.45 -19.05 4.79
CA SER A 111 22.04 -18.79 5.05
C SER A 111 21.89 -17.54 5.91
N VAL A 112 21.57 -16.42 5.28
CA VAL A 112 21.00 -15.27 5.99
C VAL A 112 19.54 -15.61 6.24
N ASN A 113 19.17 -15.75 7.51
CA ASN A 113 17.78 -15.93 7.95
C ASN A 113 16.98 -14.65 7.63
N SER A 114 16.59 -14.45 6.37
CA SER A 114 15.49 -13.55 6.04
C SER A 114 14.25 -14.14 6.69
N SER A 115 13.56 -13.38 7.55
CA SER A 115 12.31 -13.84 8.15
C SER A 115 11.37 -14.34 7.05
N ASP A 116 10.87 -15.58 7.17
CA ASP A 116 10.05 -16.26 6.15
C ASP A 116 8.84 -15.43 5.65
N SER A 117 8.37 -14.43 6.43
CA SER A 117 7.35 -13.46 6.03
C SER A 117 7.79 -12.49 4.92
N ALA A 118 9.07 -12.08 4.91
CA ALA A 118 9.61 -11.16 3.92
C ALA A 118 9.77 -11.83 2.54
N SER A 119 10.11 -13.11 2.51
CA SER A 119 10.16 -13.89 1.26
C SER A 119 8.77 -14.11 0.66
N ILE A 120 7.76 -14.43 1.49
CA ILE A 120 6.37 -14.61 1.02
C ILE A 120 5.82 -13.31 0.41
N ASN A 121 5.99 -12.18 1.09
CA ASN A 121 5.58 -10.87 0.57
C ASN A 121 6.33 -10.53 -0.72
N SER A 122 7.65 -10.77 -0.76
CA SER A 122 8.44 -10.53 -1.95
C SER A 122 8.05 -11.43 -3.13
N GLU A 123 7.50 -12.62 -2.89
CA GLU A 123 7.13 -13.56 -3.97
C GLU A 123 5.70 -13.34 -4.47
N LEU A 124 4.77 -12.96 -3.57
CA LEU A 124 3.36 -12.68 -3.88
C LEU A 124 3.18 -11.52 -4.86
N TRP A 125 3.90 -10.41 -4.62
CA TRP A 125 3.76 -9.16 -5.36
C TRP A 125 4.66 -9.08 -6.60
N ARG A 126 5.33 -10.18 -6.99
CA ARG A 126 6.14 -10.24 -8.21
C ARG A 126 5.32 -10.51 -9.47
N TYR A 127 4.06 -10.93 -9.35
CA TYR A 127 3.25 -11.30 -10.50
C TYR A 127 2.44 -10.10 -11.00
N GLU A 128 2.56 -9.80 -12.29
CA GLU A 128 1.81 -8.73 -12.96
C GLU A 128 1.14 -9.20 -14.25
N ILE A 129 0.11 -8.46 -14.68
CA ILE A 129 -0.65 -8.72 -15.91
C ILE A 129 -0.01 -7.97 -17.08
N ARG A 130 0.50 -8.71 -18.07
CA ARG A 130 0.91 -8.15 -19.36
C ARG A 130 -0.29 -8.02 -20.29
N ARG A 131 -0.80 -6.78 -20.40
CA ARG A 131 -1.96 -6.44 -21.25
C ARG A 131 -1.76 -6.82 -22.73
N GLU A 132 -0.53 -6.80 -23.23
CA GLU A 132 -0.19 -7.18 -24.61
C GLU A 132 -0.39 -8.67 -24.90
N MET A 133 -0.27 -9.52 -23.88
CA MET A 133 -0.42 -10.97 -23.99
C MET A 133 -1.84 -11.44 -23.65
N LEU A 134 -2.72 -10.55 -23.21
CA LEU A 134 -4.11 -10.86 -22.90
C LEU A 134 -4.92 -10.94 -24.21
N PRO A 135 -5.55 -12.09 -24.53
CA PRO A 135 -6.39 -12.17 -25.72
C PRO A 135 -7.59 -11.21 -25.65
N TYR A 136 -7.91 -10.53 -26.77
CA TYR A 136 -8.95 -9.47 -26.80
C TYR A 136 -10.35 -9.92 -26.36
N TYR A 137 -10.64 -11.22 -26.40
CA TYR A 137 -11.93 -11.77 -26.01
C TYR A 137 -12.09 -11.93 -24.48
N PHE A 138 -11.00 -11.77 -23.71
CA PHE A 138 -11.06 -11.73 -22.25
C PHE A 138 -10.97 -10.27 -21.75
N PRO A 139 -11.93 -9.82 -20.91
CA PRO A 139 -11.84 -8.51 -20.27
C PRO A 139 -10.62 -8.38 -19.34
N ALA A 140 -10.11 -7.16 -19.17
CA ALA A 140 -9.03 -6.90 -18.19
C ALA A 140 -9.44 -7.29 -16.76
N SER A 141 -10.71 -7.10 -16.40
CA SER A 141 -11.27 -7.52 -15.11
C SER A 141 -11.22 -9.03 -14.90
N TRP A 142 -11.32 -9.84 -15.97
CA TRP A 142 -11.13 -11.29 -15.86
C TRP A 142 -9.68 -11.64 -15.54
N ALA A 143 -8.72 -10.99 -16.20
CA ALA A 143 -7.29 -11.20 -15.91
C ALA A 143 -6.93 -10.82 -14.47
N GLU A 144 -7.50 -9.73 -13.94
CA GLU A 144 -7.36 -9.33 -12.54
C GLU A 144 -7.92 -10.37 -11.57
N LYS A 145 -9.08 -10.97 -11.88
CA LYS A 145 -9.63 -12.09 -11.09
C LYS A 145 -8.67 -13.28 -11.09
N VAL A 146 -8.13 -13.67 -12.24
CA VAL A 146 -7.19 -14.80 -12.34
C VAL A 146 -5.91 -14.55 -11.56
N LEU A 147 -5.35 -13.33 -11.65
CA LEU A 147 -4.17 -12.93 -10.86
C LEU A 147 -4.47 -13.03 -9.36
N PHE A 148 -5.58 -12.45 -8.92
CA PHE A 148 -6.00 -12.46 -7.51
C PHE A 148 -6.20 -13.89 -6.97
N VAL A 149 -6.87 -14.76 -7.72
CA VAL A 149 -7.07 -16.16 -7.31
C VAL A 149 -5.74 -16.87 -7.14
N GLY A 150 -4.83 -16.77 -8.12
CA GLY A 150 -3.54 -17.44 -8.01
C GLY A 150 -2.65 -16.85 -6.90
N GLN A 151 -2.69 -15.54 -6.64
CA GLN A 151 -2.05 -14.92 -5.49
C GLN A 151 -2.62 -15.45 -4.16
N THR A 152 -3.94 -15.62 -4.08
CA THR A 152 -4.60 -16.13 -2.88
C THR A 152 -4.29 -17.60 -2.64
N VAL A 153 -4.23 -18.40 -3.70
CA VAL A 153 -3.83 -19.81 -3.66
C VAL A 153 -2.37 -19.96 -3.26
N LEU A 154 -1.49 -19.13 -3.84
CA LEU A 154 -0.08 -19.06 -3.46
C LEU A 154 0.06 -18.75 -1.97
N MET A 155 -0.68 -17.77 -1.45
CA MET A 155 -0.71 -17.43 -0.03
C MET A 155 -1.14 -18.64 0.83
N CYS A 156 -2.23 -19.32 0.46
CA CYS A 156 -2.73 -20.49 1.19
C CYS A 156 -1.70 -21.63 1.22
N GLN A 157 -0.95 -21.85 0.14
CA GLN A 157 0.08 -22.90 0.08
C GLN A 157 1.32 -22.58 0.90
N PHE A 158 1.64 -21.29 1.07
CA PHE A 158 2.75 -20.85 1.90
C PHE A 158 2.43 -20.85 3.39
N ASP A 159 1.52 -21.71 3.90
CA ASP A 159 1.27 -21.82 5.33
C ASP A 159 2.57 -22.24 6.06
N PRO A 160 3.18 -21.34 6.87
CA PRO A 160 4.45 -21.63 7.53
C PRO A 160 4.35 -22.84 8.48
N ARG A 161 3.15 -23.17 8.95
CA ARG A 161 2.91 -24.33 9.83
C ARG A 161 3.06 -25.64 9.10
N GLN A 162 2.64 -25.72 7.83
CA GLN A 162 2.87 -26.90 7.00
C GLN A 162 4.38 -27.10 6.76
N GLN A 163 5.13 -26.03 6.51
CA GLN A 163 6.59 -26.12 6.37
C GLN A 163 7.31 -26.54 7.65
N VAL A 164 6.87 -26.10 8.82
CA VAL A 164 7.45 -26.55 10.10
C VAL A 164 7.19 -28.05 10.30
N VAL A 165 5.98 -28.53 10.00
CA VAL A 165 5.65 -29.96 10.05
C VAL A 165 6.48 -30.74 9.02
N ASP A 166 6.61 -30.25 7.79
CA ASP A 166 7.42 -30.89 6.74
C ASP A 166 8.92 -30.90 7.08
N ARG A 167 9.45 -29.83 7.70
CA ARG A 167 10.84 -29.77 8.19
C ARG A 167 11.07 -30.75 9.35
N ILE A 168 10.09 -30.92 10.24
CA ILE A 168 10.14 -31.92 11.33
C ILE A 168 10.08 -33.33 10.76
N VAL A 169 9.24 -33.58 9.76
CA VAL A 169 9.14 -34.88 9.06
C VAL A 169 10.41 -35.19 8.27
N ALA A 170 11.02 -34.19 7.62
CA ALA A 170 12.29 -34.33 6.90
C ALA A 170 13.51 -34.57 7.80
N ARG A 171 13.47 -34.08 9.06
CA ARG A 171 14.54 -34.31 10.05
C ARG A 171 14.55 -35.71 10.68
N GLY A 172 13.63 -36.60 10.32
CA GLY A 172 13.79 -38.04 10.56
C GLY A 172 13.52 -38.52 12.00
N ASP A 173 12.94 -37.71 12.89
CA ASP A 173 12.61 -38.16 14.25
C ASP A 173 11.41 -39.11 14.26
N SER A 174 11.72 -40.40 14.35
CA SER A 174 10.80 -41.55 14.30
C SER A 174 9.62 -41.50 15.29
N LYS A 175 9.78 -40.88 16.47
CA LYS A 175 8.69 -40.67 17.45
C LYS A 175 7.79 -39.46 17.13
N ALA A 176 8.33 -38.42 16.49
CA ALA A 176 7.56 -37.27 16.02
C ALA A 176 6.75 -37.59 14.75
N ARG A 177 7.15 -38.63 14.00
CA ARG A 177 6.57 -39.01 12.70
C ARG A 177 5.09 -39.42 12.76
N LYS A 178 4.62 -40.09 13.81
CA LYS A 178 3.20 -40.48 13.95
C LYS A 178 2.30 -39.29 14.34
N GLY A 179 2.77 -38.44 15.27
CA GLY A 179 2.05 -37.21 15.64
C GLY A 179 2.05 -36.16 14.51
N ALA A 180 3.17 -36.00 13.81
CA ALA A 180 3.33 -35.09 12.68
C ALA A 180 2.60 -35.57 11.42
N ALA A 181 2.52 -36.88 11.14
CA ALA A 181 1.73 -37.40 10.01
C ALA A 181 0.22 -37.26 10.24
N LEU A 182 -0.25 -37.46 11.47
CA LEU A 182 -1.66 -37.20 11.84
C LEU A 182 -1.97 -35.70 11.83
N ALA A 183 -1.05 -34.84 12.28
CA ALA A 183 -1.17 -33.39 12.17
C ALA A 183 -1.10 -32.90 10.71
N ALA A 184 -0.22 -33.46 9.88
CA ALA A 184 -0.14 -33.14 8.45
C ALA A 184 -1.38 -33.61 7.66
N ALA A 185 -1.97 -34.74 8.04
CA ALA A 185 -3.24 -35.21 7.50
C ALA A 185 -4.44 -34.39 7.98
N ALA A 186 -4.41 -33.86 9.20
CA ALA A 186 -5.44 -32.96 9.74
C ALA A 186 -5.30 -31.51 9.26
N VAL A 187 -4.08 -31.08 8.87
CA VAL A 187 -3.78 -29.74 8.32
C VAL A 187 -3.81 -29.71 6.79
N LYS A 188 -3.97 -30.87 6.14
CA LYS A 188 -4.59 -30.98 4.81
C LYS A 188 -6.08 -30.64 4.89
N ASP A 189 -6.40 -29.43 5.34
CA ASP A 189 -7.48 -28.70 4.70
C ASP A 189 -6.99 -28.47 3.26
N ASN A 190 -7.13 -29.49 2.41
CA ASN A 190 -6.89 -29.32 0.99
C ASN A 190 -7.83 -28.18 0.59
N LEU A 191 -7.28 -27.02 0.21
CA LEU A 191 -8.01 -25.86 -0.31
C LEU A 191 -9.15 -26.28 -1.27
N TRP A 192 -8.93 -27.40 -1.96
CA TRP A 192 -9.80 -27.97 -2.97
C TRP A 192 -10.57 -29.25 -2.54
N GLY A 193 -10.20 -29.96 -1.47
CA GLY A 193 -10.91 -31.17 -0.99
C GLY A 193 -11.37 -32.13 -2.11
N GLU A 194 -12.67 -32.46 -2.12
CA GLU A 194 -13.32 -33.23 -3.20
C GLU A 194 -13.58 -32.41 -4.48
N HIS A 195 -13.59 -31.08 -4.38
CA HIS A 195 -13.81 -30.15 -5.50
C HIS A 195 -12.62 -30.11 -6.47
N GLU A 196 -11.42 -30.55 -6.09
CA GLU A 196 -10.26 -30.63 -6.98
C GLU A 196 -10.55 -31.48 -8.23
N GLN A 197 -11.20 -32.63 -8.03
CA GLN A 197 -11.56 -33.54 -9.11
C GLN A 197 -12.70 -33.00 -9.97
N GLU A 198 -13.65 -32.28 -9.36
CA GLU A 198 -14.73 -31.61 -10.07
C GLU A 198 -14.20 -30.47 -10.96
N LEU A 199 -13.33 -29.63 -10.41
CA LEU A 199 -12.67 -28.56 -11.15
C LEU A 199 -11.84 -29.12 -12.29
N PHE A 200 -11.05 -30.18 -12.05
CA PHE A 200 -10.30 -30.86 -13.10
C PHE A 200 -11.22 -31.36 -14.23
N ARG A 201 -12.38 -31.96 -13.88
CA ARG A 201 -13.37 -32.38 -14.87
C ARG A 201 -13.94 -31.20 -15.65
N LYS A 202 -14.24 -30.07 -15.00
CA LYS A 202 -14.72 -28.84 -15.66
C LYS A 202 -13.68 -28.27 -16.63
N PHE A 203 -12.41 -28.21 -16.25
CA PHE A 203 -11.32 -27.81 -17.15
C PHE A 203 -11.17 -28.77 -18.35
N HIS A 204 -11.29 -30.08 -18.13
CA HIS A 204 -11.26 -31.07 -19.21
C HIS A 204 -12.47 -30.97 -20.15
N LEU A 205 -13.66 -30.60 -19.64
CA LEU A 205 -14.82 -30.31 -20.48
C LEU A 205 -14.57 -29.08 -21.36
N LEU A 206 -14.03 -27.99 -20.79
CA LEU A 206 -13.67 -26.77 -21.56
C LEU A 206 -12.62 -27.04 -22.64
N GLN A 207 -11.68 -27.96 -22.39
CA GLN A 207 -10.67 -28.36 -23.38
C GLN A 207 -11.27 -29.09 -24.60
N ASN A 208 -12.40 -29.77 -24.40
CA ASN A 208 -13.06 -30.56 -25.43
C ASN A 208 -14.14 -29.79 -26.20
N GLU A 209 -14.48 -28.59 -25.77
CA GLU A 209 -15.46 -27.77 -26.47
C GLU A 209 -14.92 -27.24 -27.80
N GLU A 210 -15.77 -27.31 -28.81
CA GLU A 210 -15.45 -26.91 -30.18
C GLU A 210 -15.44 -25.40 -30.39
N ASN A 211 -16.25 -24.66 -29.63
CA ASN A 211 -16.38 -23.20 -29.77
C ASN A 211 -15.99 -22.52 -28.45
N LEU A 212 -15.22 -21.44 -28.55
CA LEU A 212 -14.82 -20.65 -27.40
C LEU A 212 -16.04 -19.96 -26.77
N ASN A 213 -16.38 -20.35 -25.55
CA ASN A 213 -17.41 -19.67 -24.78
C ASN A 213 -16.79 -18.95 -23.58
N VAL A 214 -16.51 -17.66 -23.74
CA VAL A 214 -15.87 -16.80 -22.72
C VAL A 214 -16.65 -16.82 -21.40
N THR A 215 -17.99 -16.88 -21.44
CA THR A 215 -18.79 -16.85 -20.21
C THR A 215 -18.58 -18.10 -19.34
N LYS A 216 -18.30 -19.26 -19.94
CA LYS A 216 -17.98 -20.46 -19.17
C LYS A 216 -16.62 -20.35 -18.47
N PHE A 217 -15.64 -19.69 -19.10
CA PHE A 217 -14.37 -19.39 -18.46
C PHE A 217 -14.54 -18.38 -17.32
N GLU A 218 -15.37 -17.36 -17.51
CA GLU A 218 -15.69 -16.39 -16.46
C GLU A 218 -16.38 -17.08 -15.27
N HIS A 219 -17.41 -17.89 -15.51
CA HIS A 219 -18.11 -18.63 -14.47
C HIS A 219 -17.21 -19.60 -13.72
N LEU A 220 -16.32 -20.31 -14.41
CA LEU A 220 -15.37 -21.22 -13.76
C LEU A 220 -14.39 -20.45 -12.86
N VAL A 221 -13.85 -19.32 -13.33
CA VAL A 221 -12.96 -18.49 -12.52
C VAL A 221 -13.71 -17.88 -11.34
N ASP A 222 -14.97 -17.45 -11.52
CA ASP A 222 -15.80 -16.92 -10.44
C ASP A 222 -16.12 -17.99 -9.37
N GLU A 223 -16.39 -19.23 -9.77
CA GLU A 223 -16.61 -20.35 -8.85
C GLU A 223 -15.34 -20.66 -8.03
N ILE A 224 -14.19 -20.75 -8.70
CA ILE A 224 -12.89 -20.97 -8.06
C ILE A 224 -12.58 -19.80 -7.09
N LYS A 225 -12.83 -18.57 -7.53
CA LYS A 225 -12.62 -17.38 -6.71
C LYS A 225 -13.48 -17.40 -5.45
N GLU A 226 -14.76 -17.73 -5.56
CA GLU A 226 -15.67 -17.81 -4.41
C GLU A 226 -15.21 -18.88 -3.40
N GLN A 227 -14.72 -20.03 -3.86
CA GLN A 227 -14.19 -21.07 -2.98
C GLN A 227 -12.94 -20.59 -2.24
N VAL A 228 -12.01 -19.98 -2.97
CA VAL A 228 -10.73 -19.51 -2.42
C VAL A 228 -10.92 -18.36 -1.44
N THR A 229 -11.81 -17.40 -1.73
CA THR A 229 -12.08 -16.25 -0.85
C THR A 229 -12.79 -16.67 0.44
N LYS A 230 -13.73 -17.63 0.38
CA LYS A 230 -14.36 -18.21 1.58
C LYS A 230 -13.35 -18.87 2.48
N HIS A 231 -12.46 -19.69 1.92
CA HIS A 231 -11.41 -20.35 2.67
C HIS A 231 -10.42 -19.34 3.28
N MET A 232 -9.99 -18.34 2.50
CA MET A 232 -9.12 -17.27 2.99
C MET A 232 -9.78 -16.48 4.13
N SER A 233 -11.07 -16.15 4.00
CA SER A 233 -11.80 -15.43 5.05
C SER A 233 -11.82 -16.21 6.37
N MET A 234 -12.06 -17.53 6.32
CA MET A 234 -12.03 -18.39 7.50
C MET A 234 -10.65 -18.37 8.17
N ILE A 235 -9.57 -18.53 7.39
CA ILE A 235 -8.20 -18.49 7.93
C ILE A 235 -7.89 -17.12 8.55
N VAL A 236 -8.24 -16.03 7.87
CA VAL A 236 -7.95 -14.66 8.31
C VAL A 236 -8.67 -14.32 9.62
N ILE A 237 -9.92 -14.75 9.78
CA ILE A 237 -10.72 -14.44 10.97
C ILE A 237 -10.36 -15.35 12.13
N GLU A 238 -10.33 -16.67 11.91
CA GLU A 238 -10.16 -17.64 13.00
C GLU A 238 -8.69 -17.81 13.41
N LYS A 239 -7.77 -17.82 12.44
CA LYS A 239 -6.38 -18.22 12.67
C LYS A 239 -5.43 -17.02 12.77
N ALA A 240 -5.75 -15.89 12.15
CA ALA A 240 -4.83 -14.74 12.06
C ALA A 240 -5.17 -13.57 12.99
N ASP A 241 -6.32 -13.62 13.69
CA ASP A 241 -6.81 -12.57 14.58
C ASP A 241 -6.72 -11.18 13.92
N LEU A 242 -7.37 -11.06 12.76
CA LEU A 242 -7.36 -9.85 11.94
C LEU A 242 -7.74 -8.59 12.74
N GLU A 243 -8.72 -8.71 13.64
CA GLU A 243 -9.16 -7.60 14.49
C GLU A 243 -8.02 -7.07 15.36
N ARG A 244 -7.25 -7.95 16.03
CA ARG A 244 -6.08 -7.53 16.79
C ARG A 244 -5.05 -6.85 15.89
N GLN A 245 -4.77 -7.40 14.70
CA GLN A 245 -3.78 -6.81 13.80
C GLN A 245 -4.20 -5.42 13.29
N LEU A 246 -5.48 -5.21 12.98
CA LEU A 246 -5.99 -3.88 12.61
C LEU A 246 -5.96 -2.88 13.77
N ARG A 247 -6.24 -3.34 15.00
CA ARG A 247 -6.05 -2.52 16.20
C ARG A 247 -4.59 -2.14 16.39
N LEU A 248 -3.64 -3.05 16.16
CA LEU A 248 -2.21 -2.74 16.17
C LEU A 248 -1.84 -1.72 15.08
N MET A 249 -2.37 -1.86 13.87
CA MET A 249 -2.14 -0.87 12.80
C MET A 249 -2.66 0.52 13.21
N LYS A 250 -3.82 0.61 13.86
CA LYS A 250 -4.33 1.86 14.44
C LYS A 250 -3.42 2.40 15.55
N ASP A 251 -3.03 1.55 16.49
CA ASP A 251 -2.25 1.92 17.66
C ASP A 251 -0.89 2.52 17.28
N PHE A 252 -0.24 1.93 16.27
CA PHE A 252 1.11 2.29 15.85
C PHE A 252 1.15 3.26 14.65
N PHE A 253 0.51 2.95 13.51
CA PHE A 253 0.56 3.85 12.34
C PHE A 253 -0.33 5.09 12.49
N LEU A 254 -1.47 4.97 13.17
CA LEU A 254 -2.41 6.07 13.36
C LEU A 254 -2.25 6.77 14.71
N LEU A 255 -1.20 6.41 15.47
CA LEU A 255 -0.87 6.96 16.78
C LEU A 255 -2.01 6.82 17.81
N GLY A 256 -2.79 5.73 17.73
CA GLY A 256 -3.82 5.44 18.74
C GLY A 256 -3.25 5.36 20.16
N ARG A 257 -2.00 4.88 20.30
CA ARG A 257 -1.24 4.92 21.56
C ARG A 257 -0.46 6.23 21.70
N GLY A 258 -1.18 7.32 21.92
CA GLY A 258 -0.58 8.66 22.02
C GLY A 258 0.49 8.79 23.12
N GLU A 259 0.38 8.03 24.21
CA GLU A 259 1.36 7.98 25.31
C GLU A 259 2.70 7.39 24.86
N LEU A 260 2.67 6.30 24.07
CA LEU A 260 3.87 5.65 23.54
C LEU A 260 4.70 6.62 22.71
N PHE A 261 4.04 7.33 21.79
CA PHE A 261 4.73 8.28 20.94
C PHE A 261 5.14 9.55 21.69
N SER A 262 4.42 9.95 22.74
CA SER A 262 4.84 11.06 23.61
C SER A 262 6.11 10.71 24.37
N GLU A 263 6.19 9.52 24.94
CA GLU A 263 7.38 9.05 25.64
C GLU A 263 8.55 8.81 24.68
N PHE A 264 8.28 8.23 23.50
CA PHE A 264 9.26 8.13 22.43
C PHE A 264 9.84 9.51 22.07
N LEU A 265 9.01 10.54 21.92
CA LEU A 265 9.47 11.90 21.65
C LEU A 265 10.35 12.44 22.79
N THR A 266 9.96 12.25 24.05
CA THR A 266 10.79 12.58 25.23
C THR A 266 12.16 11.88 25.17
N GLN A 267 12.18 10.58 24.88
CA GLN A 267 13.40 9.78 24.76
C GLN A 267 14.26 10.28 23.59
N THR A 268 13.68 10.57 22.43
CA THR A 268 14.44 11.15 21.30
C THR A 268 14.98 12.54 21.59
N GLN A 269 14.30 13.35 22.40
CA GLN A 269 14.80 14.66 22.83
C GLN A 269 15.99 14.52 23.80
N SER A 270 15.94 13.57 24.72
CA SER A 270 17.09 13.26 25.58
C SER A 270 18.29 12.76 24.76
N LEU A 271 18.02 12.00 23.69
CA LEU A 271 19.00 11.50 22.73
C LEU A 271 19.38 12.54 21.67
N LYS A 272 18.72 13.70 21.59
CA LYS A 272 19.04 14.82 20.67
C LYS A 272 20.40 15.45 20.98
N LEU A 273 20.95 15.20 22.18
CA LEU A 273 22.34 15.49 22.54
C LEU A 273 23.35 14.52 21.89
N LEU A 274 22.90 13.36 21.42
CA LEU A 274 23.69 12.29 20.79
C LEU A 274 23.42 12.14 19.28
N ILE A 275 22.18 12.34 18.85
CA ILE A 275 21.78 12.41 17.44
C ILE A 275 22.11 13.83 16.98
N GLY A 276 23.33 14.01 16.48
CA GLY A 276 23.77 15.27 15.88
C GLY A 276 22.81 15.74 14.77
N LYS A 277 23.02 16.98 14.31
CA LYS A 277 22.23 17.67 13.28
C LYS A 277 22.22 16.95 11.91
N GLU A 278 22.92 15.83 11.78
CA GLU A 278 23.10 15.04 10.56
C GLU A 278 22.65 13.59 10.77
N ILE A 279 21.95 13.05 9.77
CA ILE A 279 21.48 11.66 9.75
C ILE A 279 22.71 10.76 9.54
N ASN A 280 23.07 10.00 10.56
CA ASN A 280 24.17 9.03 10.54
C ASN A 280 23.63 7.61 10.37
N ASP A 281 24.47 6.67 9.96
CA ASP A 281 24.11 5.24 9.83
C ASP A 281 23.62 4.63 11.17
N GLY A 282 24.07 5.19 12.30
CA GLY A 282 23.62 4.83 13.64
C GLY A 282 22.24 5.38 14.04
N THR A 283 21.71 6.39 13.34
CA THR A 283 20.46 7.08 13.73
C THR A 283 19.27 6.14 13.73
N THR A 284 19.16 5.23 12.75
CA THR A 284 18.09 4.22 12.71
C THR A 284 18.13 3.31 13.95
N ARG A 285 19.33 2.88 14.36
CA ARG A 285 19.49 2.01 15.54
C ARG A 285 19.10 2.75 16.82
N ASP A 286 19.49 4.01 16.94
CA ASP A 286 19.20 4.83 18.12
C ASP A 286 17.71 5.15 18.24
N LEU A 287 17.02 5.42 17.11
CA LEU A 287 15.56 5.59 17.07
C LEU A 287 14.83 4.30 17.46
N ASN A 288 15.26 3.15 16.94
CA ASN A 288 14.69 1.86 17.34
C ASN A 288 14.95 1.54 18.82
N ARG A 289 16.10 1.95 19.37
CA ARG A 289 16.38 1.83 20.81
C ARG A 289 15.45 2.74 21.62
N ALA A 290 15.27 3.99 21.21
CA ALA A 290 14.35 4.93 21.86
C ALA A 290 12.92 4.39 21.89
N LEU A 291 12.47 3.80 20.78
CA LEU A 291 11.16 3.16 20.68
C LEU A 291 11.01 1.99 21.67
N LYS A 292 12.03 1.12 21.77
CA LYS A 292 12.01 0.01 22.72
C LYS A 292 12.01 0.48 24.18
N LEU A 293 12.75 1.55 24.49
CA LEU A 293 12.76 2.15 25.83
C LEU A 293 11.38 2.73 26.18
N ALA A 294 10.74 3.43 25.25
CA ALA A 294 9.39 3.95 25.42
C ALA A 294 8.34 2.82 25.53
N ALA A 295 8.49 1.73 24.77
CA ALA A 295 7.61 0.57 24.89
C ALA A 295 7.74 -0.12 26.25
N ASN A 296 8.96 -0.20 26.79
CA ASN A 296 9.21 -0.80 28.10
C ASN A 296 8.66 0.05 29.24
N SER A 297 8.73 1.38 29.16
CA SER A 297 8.17 2.25 30.21
C SER A 297 6.63 2.19 30.27
N ILE A 298 5.98 1.85 29.15
CA ILE A 298 4.51 1.78 29.02
C ILE A 298 3.99 0.32 29.01
N ASN A 299 4.86 -0.67 29.25
CA ASN A 299 4.53 -2.10 29.24
C ASN A 299 3.90 -2.62 27.93
N VAL A 300 4.37 -2.15 26.77
CA VAL A 300 3.90 -2.58 25.42
C VAL A 300 4.94 -3.49 24.73
N GLY A 301 5.73 -4.23 25.50
CA GLY A 301 6.90 -4.95 25.01
C GLY A 301 6.63 -6.09 24.00
N GLU A 302 5.48 -6.77 24.06
CA GLU A 302 5.21 -7.90 23.15
C GLU A 302 4.78 -7.45 21.74
N ASP A 303 3.99 -6.38 21.65
CA ASP A 303 3.46 -5.91 20.37
C ASP A 303 4.51 -5.14 19.56
N ILE A 304 5.52 -4.54 20.22
CA ILE A 304 6.56 -3.74 19.56
C ILE A 304 7.50 -4.58 18.67
N GLU A 305 7.65 -5.88 18.92
CA GLU A 305 8.54 -6.75 18.15
C GLU A 305 8.13 -6.90 16.67
N GLN A 306 6.87 -6.57 16.36
CA GLN A 306 6.33 -6.59 15.00
C GLN A 306 6.65 -5.29 14.24
N PHE A 307 7.16 -4.27 14.92
CA PHE A 307 7.38 -2.95 14.38
C PHE A 307 8.85 -2.55 14.48
N SER A 308 9.34 -1.88 13.45
CA SER A 308 10.69 -1.32 13.45
C SER A 308 10.71 -0.02 12.64
N PHE A 309 11.59 0.89 13.04
CA PHE A 309 11.83 2.11 12.28
C PHE A 309 12.90 1.88 11.21
N GLU A 310 12.66 2.46 10.05
CA GLU A 310 13.65 2.65 8.99
C GLU A 310 13.65 4.11 8.55
N LEU A 311 14.77 4.57 8.03
CA LEU A 311 14.89 5.92 7.47
C LEU A 311 14.78 5.83 5.95
N SER A 312 14.01 6.74 5.35
CA SER A 312 13.98 6.90 3.89
C SER A 312 15.37 7.25 3.38
N GLY A 313 15.83 6.55 2.32
CA GLY A 313 17.11 6.86 1.67
C GLY A 313 17.11 8.28 1.09
N LYS A 314 18.27 8.94 1.10
CA LYS A 314 18.43 10.37 0.74
C LYS A 314 17.94 10.76 -0.67
N ASP A 315 17.73 9.80 -1.57
CA ASP A 315 17.48 10.05 -3.00
C ASP A 315 15.98 10.07 -3.41
N GLU A 316 15.04 9.71 -2.54
CA GLU A 316 13.58 9.79 -2.80
C GLU A 316 12.93 11.07 -2.20
N ILE A 317 13.73 11.97 -1.63
CA ILE A 317 13.28 12.98 -0.65
C ILE A 317 13.03 14.36 -1.26
N GLU A 318 13.37 14.60 -2.53
CA GLU A 318 13.13 15.91 -3.14
C GLU A 318 11.63 16.27 -3.29
N GLU A 319 10.71 15.30 -3.13
CA GLU A 319 9.26 15.50 -3.33
C GLU A 319 8.39 15.37 -2.05
N SER A 320 8.96 15.20 -0.85
CA SER A 320 8.14 15.05 0.36
C SER A 320 7.88 16.40 1.06
N PHE A 321 6.65 16.91 0.90
CA PHE A 321 6.12 18.18 1.43
C PHE A 321 6.23 18.37 2.96
N CYS A 322 6.51 17.29 3.70
CA CYS A 322 6.20 17.23 5.12
C CYS A 322 7.34 17.61 6.07
N TYR A 323 8.58 17.84 5.64
CA TYR A 323 9.68 18.12 6.58
C TYR A 323 10.77 19.03 6.03
N GLU A 324 11.34 19.86 6.92
CA GLU A 324 12.68 20.41 6.69
C GLU A 324 13.65 19.22 6.58
N ALA A 325 14.40 19.13 5.49
CA ALA A 325 15.24 17.99 5.10
C ALA A 325 16.25 17.51 6.16
N LYS A 326 16.40 18.23 7.28
CA LYS A 326 17.40 18.02 8.35
C LYS A 326 16.87 17.30 9.60
N SER A 327 15.56 17.04 9.73
CA SER A 327 15.02 16.35 10.92
C SER A 327 14.92 14.83 10.72
N ALA A 328 15.70 14.05 11.47
CA ALA A 328 15.68 12.58 11.42
C ALA A 328 14.28 11.99 11.72
N VAL A 329 13.51 12.64 12.60
CA VAL A 329 12.13 12.22 12.96
C VAL A 329 11.18 12.35 11.77
N GLY A 330 11.49 13.24 10.82
CA GLY A 330 10.67 13.44 9.63
C GLY A 330 10.82 12.37 8.56
N HIS A 331 11.94 11.64 8.59
CA HIS A 331 12.27 10.63 7.59
C HIS A 331 11.95 9.20 8.05
N ILE A 332 11.32 9.06 9.23
CA ILE A 332 10.99 7.77 9.82
C ILE A 332 9.86 7.10 9.04
N MET A 333 10.12 5.86 8.62
CA MET A 333 9.14 4.87 8.21
C MET A 333 8.98 3.82 9.27
N LEU A 334 7.74 3.45 9.55
CA LEU A 334 7.39 2.32 10.36
C LEU A 334 7.23 1.09 9.45
N LYS A 335 8.10 0.10 9.64
CA LYS A 335 7.96 -1.22 9.05
C LYS A 335 7.15 -2.13 9.96
N TYR A 336 6.21 -2.83 9.35
CA TYR A 336 5.37 -3.81 10.02
C TYR A 336 5.66 -5.22 9.48
N LYS A 337 6.01 -6.12 10.39
CA LYS A 337 6.22 -7.53 10.11
C LYS A 337 4.86 -8.22 10.03
N VAL A 338 4.30 -8.23 8.83
CA VAL A 338 3.01 -8.86 8.53
C VAL A 338 3.05 -10.34 8.90
N LYS A 339 2.03 -10.80 9.64
CA LYS A 339 1.82 -12.22 9.94
C LYS A 339 1.05 -12.87 8.79
N TRP A 340 1.44 -14.10 8.45
CA TRP A 340 0.66 -14.90 7.51
C TRP A 340 -0.77 -15.13 8.06
N PRO A 341 -1.82 -15.08 7.22
CA PRO A 341 -1.87 -14.85 5.76
C PRO A 341 -2.18 -13.39 5.37
N LEU A 342 -2.00 -12.42 6.27
CA LEU A 342 -2.49 -11.05 6.11
C LEU A 342 -1.76 -10.21 5.05
N HIS A 343 -0.76 -10.78 4.38
CA HIS A 343 0.02 -10.17 3.32
C HIS A 343 -0.84 -9.67 2.15
N LEU A 344 -1.96 -10.34 1.84
CA LEU A 344 -2.91 -9.89 0.80
C LEU A 344 -3.65 -8.61 1.20
N LEU A 345 -3.91 -8.43 2.50
CA LEU A 345 -4.56 -7.23 3.03
C LEU A 345 -3.54 -6.10 3.24
N PHE A 346 -2.35 -6.42 3.78
CA PHE A 346 -1.27 -5.47 4.02
C PHE A 346 -0.23 -5.53 2.90
N SER A 347 -0.66 -5.16 1.69
CA SER A 347 0.25 -4.98 0.56
C SER A 347 1.28 -3.86 0.85
N PRO A 348 2.47 -3.89 0.21
CA PRO A 348 3.45 -2.81 0.34
C PRO A 348 2.85 -1.43 0.07
N ARG A 349 2.06 -1.30 -1.01
CA ARG A 349 1.37 -0.05 -1.37
C ARG A 349 0.45 0.47 -0.27
N ILE A 350 -0.23 -0.44 0.43
CA ILE A 350 -1.11 -0.10 1.55
C ILE A 350 -0.28 0.36 2.77
N LEU A 351 0.84 -0.30 3.04
CA LEU A 351 1.76 0.09 4.11
C LEU A 351 2.44 1.44 3.84
N ASP A 352 2.74 1.76 2.57
CA ASP A 352 3.31 3.07 2.18
C ASP A 352 2.33 4.20 2.47
N ARG A 353 1.05 4.02 2.10
CA ARG A 353 -0.04 4.94 2.45
C ARG A 353 -0.22 5.09 3.97
N TYR A 354 -0.10 4.00 4.74
CA TYR A 354 -0.09 4.11 6.21
C TYR A 354 1.12 4.90 6.73
N ASN A 355 2.29 4.74 6.11
CA ASN A 355 3.50 5.48 6.45
C ASN A 355 3.36 6.98 6.14
N GLU A 356 2.67 7.34 5.06
CA GLU A 356 2.34 8.73 4.74
C GLU A 356 1.49 9.37 5.85
N MET A 357 0.44 8.67 6.27
CA MET A 357 -0.44 9.10 7.38
C MET A 357 0.34 9.18 8.70
N PHE A 358 1.15 8.16 8.99
CA PHE A 358 1.97 8.08 10.19
C PHE A 358 2.92 9.28 10.30
N ARG A 359 3.64 9.61 9.22
CA ARG A 359 4.58 10.74 9.20
C ARG A 359 3.88 12.07 9.47
N PHE A 360 2.72 12.29 8.86
CA PHE A 360 1.93 13.51 9.06
C PHE A 360 1.43 13.62 10.50
N LEU A 361 0.85 12.56 11.04
CA LEU A 361 0.34 12.52 12.42
C LEU A 361 1.47 12.66 13.45
N LEU A 362 2.62 12.02 13.21
CA LEU A 362 3.80 12.14 14.05
C LEU A 362 4.36 13.57 14.07
N ARG A 363 4.32 14.28 12.93
CA ARG A 363 4.74 15.70 12.86
C ARG A 363 3.90 16.57 13.78
N ILE A 364 2.57 16.44 13.68
CA ILE A 364 1.64 17.20 14.51
C ILE A 364 1.85 16.85 15.99
N LYS A 365 2.04 15.56 16.31
CA LYS A 365 2.30 15.10 17.67
C LYS A 365 3.61 15.64 18.24
N LYS A 366 4.68 15.66 17.44
CA LYS A 366 5.96 16.27 17.80
C LYS A 366 5.79 17.75 18.12
N ILE A 367 5.13 18.50 17.24
CA ILE A 367 4.91 19.94 17.45
C ILE A 367 4.10 20.22 18.73
N GLN A 368 3.06 19.42 18.98
CA GLN A 368 2.30 19.49 20.23
C GLN A 368 3.21 19.24 21.44
N HIS A 369 4.06 18.20 21.37
CA HIS A 369 5.00 17.86 22.43
C HIS A 369 6.01 19.00 22.68
N ASP A 370 6.62 19.53 21.64
CA ASP A 370 7.61 20.62 21.72
C ASP A 370 7.01 21.89 22.36
N LEU A 371 5.78 22.26 21.99
CA LEU A 371 5.05 23.38 22.60
C LEU A 371 4.77 23.16 24.10
N LEU A 372 4.48 21.92 24.51
CA LEU A 372 4.30 21.57 25.93
C LEU A 372 5.61 21.62 26.70
N GLN A 373 6.70 21.14 26.10
CA GLN A 373 8.04 21.22 26.70
C GLN A 373 8.49 22.67 26.92
N ILE A 374 8.17 23.57 25.98
CA ILE A 374 8.41 25.02 26.14
C ILE A 374 7.66 25.56 27.35
N TRP A 375 6.38 25.20 27.50
CA TRP A 375 5.59 25.61 28.65
C TRP A 375 6.20 25.09 29.96
N SER A 376 6.61 23.82 30.02
CA SER A 376 7.24 23.24 31.23
C SER A 376 8.53 23.97 31.59
N ASN A 377 9.43 24.14 30.61
CA ASN A 377 10.71 24.83 30.81
C ASN A 377 10.53 26.29 31.26
N GLN A 378 9.54 27.00 30.69
CA GLN A 378 9.22 28.38 31.06
C GLN A 378 8.69 28.46 32.49
N ARG A 379 7.84 27.50 32.90
CA ARG A 379 7.31 27.40 34.26
C ARG A 379 8.42 27.09 35.27
N GLU A 380 9.29 26.14 34.98
CA GLU A 380 10.37 25.70 35.89
C GLU A 380 11.45 26.77 36.08
N ARG A 381 11.79 27.51 35.02
CA ARG A 381 12.85 28.53 35.08
C ARG A 381 12.39 29.87 35.66
N CYS A 382 11.12 30.02 36.05
CA CYS A 382 10.52 31.26 36.56
C CYS A 382 10.89 32.51 35.74
N ILE A 383 11.07 32.36 34.42
CA ILE A 383 11.49 33.45 33.54
C ILE A 383 10.40 34.53 33.60
N LYS A 384 10.75 35.79 33.85
CA LYS A 384 9.79 36.90 33.70
C LYS A 384 9.34 36.88 32.25
N HIS A 385 8.08 36.55 32.01
CA HIS A 385 7.64 36.19 30.67
C HIS A 385 7.35 37.43 29.84
N ASN A 386 7.91 37.50 28.63
CA ASN A 386 7.35 38.32 27.56
C ASN A 386 5.91 37.87 27.33
N SER A 387 4.94 38.66 27.81
CA SER A 387 3.51 38.34 27.72
C SER A 387 3.08 38.03 26.29
N GLU A 388 3.65 38.74 25.30
CA GLU A 388 3.42 38.55 23.87
C GLU A 388 3.79 37.12 23.39
N VAL A 389 4.94 36.58 23.82
CA VAL A 389 5.39 35.22 23.46
C VAL A 389 4.50 34.15 24.06
N VAL A 390 4.07 34.35 25.31
CA VAL A 390 3.14 33.44 25.99
C VAL A 390 1.78 33.43 25.30
N GLN A 391 1.29 34.60 24.87
CA GLN A 391 0.04 34.71 24.12
C GLN A 391 0.13 34.00 22.78
N LEU A 392 1.19 34.24 21.98
CA LEU A 392 1.36 33.55 20.70
C LEU A 392 1.46 32.03 20.88
N ARG A 393 2.24 31.55 21.85
CA ARG A 393 2.32 30.11 22.18
C ARG A 393 0.94 29.53 22.48
N ASN A 394 0.11 30.22 23.26
CA ASN A 394 -1.25 29.76 23.57
C ASN A 394 -2.14 29.71 22.32
N LYS A 395 -2.04 30.69 21.41
CA LYS A 395 -2.73 30.68 20.11
C LYS A 395 -2.30 29.48 19.25
N LEU A 396 -1.00 29.23 19.15
CA LEU A 396 -0.45 28.08 18.40
C LEU A 396 -0.91 26.75 19.01
N MET A 397 -0.81 26.61 20.33
CA MET A 397 -1.25 25.42 21.07
C MET A 397 -2.75 25.15 20.86
N PHE A 398 -3.58 26.20 20.89
CA PHE A 398 -5.02 26.09 20.63
C PHE A 398 -5.29 25.51 19.23
N LEU A 399 -4.63 26.03 18.19
CA LEU A 399 -4.80 25.52 16.82
C LEU A 399 -4.37 24.05 16.72
N ILE A 400 -3.17 23.72 17.21
CA ILE A 400 -2.61 22.36 17.11
C ILE A 400 -3.44 21.34 17.89
N ASN A 401 -3.94 21.68 19.07
CA ASN A 401 -4.79 20.78 19.85
C ASN A 401 -6.15 20.53 19.16
N ASN A 402 -6.77 21.56 18.59
CA ASN A 402 -8.02 21.38 17.84
C ASN A 402 -7.82 20.57 16.56
N LEU A 403 -6.71 20.80 15.85
CA LEU A 403 -6.34 20.02 14.67
C LEU A 403 -6.09 18.55 15.04
N GLN A 404 -5.34 18.29 16.12
CA GLN A 404 -5.08 16.93 16.61
C GLN A 404 -6.38 16.22 17.03
N TYR A 405 -7.29 16.92 17.70
CA TYR A 405 -8.58 16.38 18.09
C TYR A 405 -9.42 16.00 16.86
N TYR A 406 -9.50 16.87 15.85
CA TYR A 406 -10.20 16.57 14.61
C TYR A 406 -9.65 15.32 13.92
N LEU A 407 -8.33 15.24 13.77
CA LEU A 407 -7.68 14.11 13.13
C LEU A 407 -7.93 12.81 13.90
N GLN A 408 -7.74 12.81 15.23
CA GLN A 408 -7.85 11.58 16.03
C GLN A 408 -9.30 11.15 16.28
N VAL A 409 -10.18 12.07 16.68
CA VAL A 409 -11.55 11.73 17.11
C VAL A 409 -12.52 11.76 15.95
N ASP A 410 -12.62 12.89 15.24
CA ASP A 410 -13.67 13.06 14.22
C ASP A 410 -13.36 12.25 12.95
N VAL A 411 -12.08 12.06 12.60
CA VAL A 411 -11.65 11.34 11.40
C VAL A 411 -11.24 9.90 11.73
N LEU A 412 -10.17 9.70 12.51
CA LEU A 412 -9.58 8.37 12.69
C LEU A 412 -10.51 7.42 13.45
N GLU A 413 -11.04 7.83 14.61
CA GLU A 413 -11.94 6.98 15.41
C GLU A 413 -13.24 6.67 14.65
N SER A 414 -13.84 7.67 14.01
CA SER A 414 -15.10 7.50 13.28
C SER A 414 -14.93 6.54 12.08
N GLN A 415 -13.90 6.72 11.26
CA GLN A 415 -13.65 5.86 10.10
C GLN A 415 -13.22 4.46 10.55
N PHE A 416 -12.46 4.33 11.63
CA PHE A 416 -12.05 3.03 12.15
C PHE A 416 -13.24 2.24 12.70
N ALA A 417 -14.19 2.90 13.37
CA ALA A 417 -15.43 2.27 13.82
C ALA A 417 -16.25 1.71 12.64
N ILE A 418 -16.32 2.45 11.52
CA ILE A 418 -16.98 1.99 10.28
C ILE A 418 -16.27 0.75 9.72
N LEU A 419 -14.93 0.74 9.68
CA LEU A 419 -14.14 -0.40 9.23
C LEU A 419 -14.40 -1.64 10.10
N MET A 420 -14.32 -1.49 11.42
CA MET A 420 -14.53 -2.59 12.37
C MET A 420 -15.95 -3.16 12.26
N ALA A 421 -16.97 -2.31 12.11
CA ALA A 421 -18.34 -2.76 11.86
C ALA A 421 -18.48 -3.51 10.53
N ALA A 422 -17.83 -3.03 9.47
CA ALA A 422 -17.84 -3.70 8.17
C ALA A 422 -17.17 -5.08 8.23
N ILE A 423 -16.07 -5.22 8.97
CA ILE A 423 -15.37 -6.50 9.17
C ILE A 423 -16.20 -7.46 10.01
N ALA A 424 -16.80 -6.99 11.11
CA ALA A 424 -17.69 -7.81 11.95
C ALA A 424 -18.89 -8.37 11.16
N ASN A 425 -19.43 -7.59 10.22
CA ASN A 425 -20.51 -8.05 9.33
C ASN A 425 -20.00 -9.01 8.24
N SER A 426 -18.85 -8.72 7.65
CA SER A 426 -18.26 -9.55 6.58
C SER A 426 -17.78 -10.90 7.12
N ALA A 427 -17.37 -10.95 8.39
CA ALA A 427 -17.00 -12.19 9.06
C ALA A 427 -18.15 -13.20 9.11
N LYS A 428 -19.39 -12.74 9.18
CA LYS A 428 -20.58 -13.60 9.13
C LYS A 428 -20.85 -14.15 7.73
N GLN A 429 -20.37 -13.48 6.69
CA GLN A 429 -20.61 -13.81 5.29
C GLN A 429 -19.42 -14.50 4.61
N ALA A 430 -18.30 -14.68 5.34
CA ALA A 430 -17.05 -15.27 4.84
C ALA A 430 -16.53 -14.62 3.52
N ASP A 431 -16.70 -13.30 3.39
CA ASP A 431 -16.30 -12.56 2.18
C ASP A 431 -15.03 -11.74 2.43
N PHE A 432 -13.88 -12.29 2.01
CA PHE A 432 -12.59 -11.64 2.14
C PHE A 432 -12.44 -10.39 1.26
N GLU A 433 -13.05 -10.36 0.08
CA GLU A 433 -12.97 -9.19 -0.82
C GLU A 433 -13.70 -8.00 -0.22
N ARG A 434 -14.82 -8.24 0.45
CA ARG A 434 -15.53 -7.19 1.18
C ARG A 434 -14.67 -6.59 2.29
N ILE A 435 -13.87 -7.40 2.99
CA ILE A 435 -12.91 -6.92 4.00
C ILE A 435 -11.83 -6.06 3.34
N GLN A 436 -11.22 -6.53 2.24
CA GLN A 436 -10.18 -5.79 1.52
C GLN A 436 -10.71 -4.46 0.95
N ARG A 437 -11.93 -4.47 0.39
CA ARG A 437 -12.60 -3.26 -0.11
C ARG A 437 -12.90 -2.28 1.03
N ALA A 438 -13.45 -2.76 2.15
CA ALA A 438 -13.73 -1.90 3.30
C ALA A 438 -12.45 -1.24 3.84
N HIS A 439 -11.34 -1.99 3.90
CA HIS A 439 -10.04 -1.49 4.30
C HIS A 439 -9.47 -0.44 3.34
N THR A 440 -9.60 -0.67 2.03
CA THR A 440 -9.19 0.29 1.00
C THR A 440 -10.01 1.58 1.06
N ILE A 441 -11.33 1.48 1.27
CA ILE A 441 -12.22 2.63 1.44
C ILE A 441 -11.85 3.41 2.71
N PHE A 442 -11.62 2.71 3.83
CA PHE A 442 -11.15 3.33 5.07
C PHE A 442 -9.88 4.15 4.83
N GLN A 443 -8.87 3.56 4.20
CA GLN A 443 -7.61 4.25 3.94
C GLN A 443 -7.80 5.48 3.03
N ALA A 444 -8.57 5.35 1.95
CA ALA A 444 -8.85 6.46 1.04
C ALA A 444 -9.60 7.60 1.75
N ASN A 445 -10.60 7.28 2.57
CA ASN A 445 -11.35 8.26 3.34
C ASN A 445 -10.46 8.99 4.34
N VAL A 446 -9.62 8.27 5.09
CA VAL A 446 -8.75 8.91 6.08
C VAL A 446 -7.68 9.76 5.40
N LEU A 447 -7.04 9.29 4.33
CA LEU A 447 -6.11 10.11 3.54
C LEU A 447 -6.79 11.39 3.02
N SER A 448 -8.02 11.28 2.53
CA SER A 448 -8.81 12.44 2.07
C SER A 448 -9.11 13.42 3.18
N LEU A 449 -9.60 12.92 4.33
CA LEU A 449 -10.03 13.74 5.46
C LEU A 449 -8.83 14.31 6.25
N CYS A 450 -7.66 13.69 6.12
CA CYS A 450 -6.38 14.25 6.60
C CYS A 450 -5.72 15.22 5.62
N PHE A 451 -6.37 15.51 4.46
CA PHE A 451 -5.87 16.40 3.41
C PHE A 451 -4.59 15.91 2.69
N LEU A 452 -4.30 14.61 2.75
CA LEU A 452 -3.08 14.03 2.17
C LEU A 452 -3.25 13.59 0.71
N LEU A 453 -4.47 13.47 0.20
CA LEU A 453 -4.67 13.13 -1.21
C LEU A 453 -4.20 14.27 -2.12
N THR A 454 -3.14 13.99 -2.89
CA THR A 454 -2.74 14.73 -4.07
C THR A 454 -3.39 14.07 -5.30
N SER A 455 -3.88 14.86 -6.24
CA SER A 455 -4.58 14.39 -7.46
C SER A 455 -3.72 13.51 -8.39
N SER A 456 -2.46 13.25 -8.04
CA SER A 456 -1.51 12.45 -8.81
C SER A 456 -1.55 10.94 -8.51
N ASN A 457 -2.18 10.50 -7.40
CA ASN A 457 -2.17 9.10 -6.99
C ASN A 457 -3.37 8.25 -7.47
N SER A 458 -4.26 8.81 -8.30
CA SER A 458 -5.22 8.01 -9.08
C SER A 458 -4.54 7.43 -10.32
N GLY A 459 -3.66 6.46 -10.10
CA GLY A 459 -3.09 5.62 -11.16
C GLY A 459 -4.13 4.65 -11.74
N GLU A 460 -5.16 5.19 -12.41
CA GLU A 460 -5.86 4.50 -13.49
C GLU A 460 -5.72 5.36 -14.75
N PRO A 461 -5.09 4.85 -15.83
CA PRO A 461 -5.05 5.56 -17.10
C PRO A 461 -6.41 5.38 -17.80
N SER A 462 -7.40 6.15 -17.36
CA SER A 462 -8.69 6.28 -18.03
C SER A 462 -8.67 7.56 -18.86
N SER A 463 -8.65 7.34 -20.16
CA SER A 463 -8.73 8.29 -21.28
C SER A 463 -9.72 9.44 -21.09
N LEU A 464 -9.29 10.63 -21.55
CA LEU A 464 -10.04 11.80 -22.05
C LEU A 464 -9.90 13.10 -21.24
N SER A 465 -8.77 13.79 -21.42
CA SER A 465 -8.73 15.25 -21.65
C SER A 465 -7.33 15.68 -22.12
N MET A 466 -7.08 15.61 -23.43
CA MET A 466 -5.98 16.37 -24.02
C MET A 466 -6.51 17.71 -24.51
N THR A 467 -6.08 18.80 -23.87
CA THR A 467 -5.90 20.08 -24.55
C THR A 467 -4.43 20.48 -24.44
N PRO A 468 -3.75 20.85 -25.54
CA PRO A 468 -2.35 21.21 -25.50
C PRO A 468 -2.25 22.70 -25.18
N ASN A 469 -1.82 23.05 -23.96
CA ASN A 469 -1.31 24.39 -23.70
C ASN A 469 0.22 24.36 -23.61
N MET A 470 0.83 25.11 -24.54
CA MET A 470 2.25 25.37 -24.61
C MET A 470 2.75 26.13 -23.36
N SER A 471 3.33 25.43 -22.40
CA SER A 471 4.49 25.87 -21.62
C SER A 471 4.95 24.70 -20.75
N GLY A 472 6.22 24.30 -20.89
CA GLY A 472 6.79 23.15 -20.21
C GLY A 472 7.07 23.40 -18.72
N VAL A 473 6.01 23.40 -17.91
CA VAL A 473 6.10 23.21 -16.45
C VAL A 473 4.97 22.27 -16.05
N ILE A 474 5.32 21.09 -15.56
CA ILE A 474 4.39 20.17 -14.90
C ILE A 474 3.93 20.87 -13.63
N GLN A 475 2.77 21.53 -13.65
CA GLN A 475 2.15 22.02 -12.43
C GLN A 475 1.54 20.81 -11.71
N VAL A 476 2.29 20.25 -10.75
CA VAL A 476 1.74 19.36 -9.73
C VAL A 476 0.65 20.15 -9.02
N GLN A 477 -0.60 19.75 -9.18
CA GLN A 477 -1.74 20.42 -8.55
C GLN A 477 -1.77 20.02 -7.07
N GLU A 478 -0.96 20.71 -6.26
CA GLU A 478 -0.78 20.48 -4.83
C GLU A 478 -2.07 20.72 -4.05
N ASN A 479 -2.28 19.97 -2.96
CA ASN A 479 -3.42 20.18 -2.07
C ASN A 479 -3.20 21.50 -1.29
N PRO A 480 -4.02 22.54 -1.51
CA PRO A 480 -3.75 23.85 -0.94
C PRO A 480 -4.00 23.91 0.57
N VAL A 481 -4.77 22.96 1.15
CA VAL A 481 -4.90 22.85 2.61
C VAL A 481 -3.59 22.36 3.21
N LEU A 482 -2.99 21.34 2.60
CA LEU A 482 -1.77 20.71 3.11
C LEU A 482 -0.60 21.69 3.08
N THR A 483 -0.44 22.47 2.02
CA THR A 483 0.62 23.49 1.92
C THR A 483 0.49 24.60 2.97
N ILE A 484 -0.74 25.03 3.26
CA ILE A 484 -1.01 26.01 4.34
C ILE A 484 -0.70 25.38 5.70
N LEU A 485 -1.15 24.15 5.95
CA LEU A 485 -0.85 23.42 7.18
C LEU A 485 0.66 23.24 7.36
N ASP A 486 1.39 22.87 6.30
CA ASP A 486 2.85 22.71 6.33
C ASP A 486 3.56 24.03 6.67
N SER A 487 3.08 25.14 6.12
CA SER A 487 3.58 26.47 6.41
C SER A 487 3.34 26.86 7.87
N ILE A 488 2.14 26.58 8.41
CA ILE A 488 1.81 26.78 9.82
C ILE A 488 2.73 25.93 10.71
N LEU A 489 2.86 24.64 10.42
CA LEU A 489 3.69 23.72 11.20
C LEU A 489 5.18 24.13 11.17
N CYS A 490 5.68 24.67 10.05
CA CYS A 490 7.03 25.24 9.93
C CYS A 490 7.21 26.49 10.81
N ILE A 491 6.23 27.41 10.81
CA ILE A 491 6.24 28.58 11.71
C ILE A 491 6.29 28.13 13.16
N VAL A 492 5.50 27.12 13.54
CA VAL A 492 5.47 26.62 14.92
C VAL A 492 6.82 25.99 15.33
N ASP A 493 7.45 25.19 14.48
CA ASP A 493 8.75 24.57 14.79
C ASP A 493 9.87 25.62 14.95
N ARG A 494 9.88 26.65 14.08
CA ARG A 494 10.80 27.79 14.20
C ARG A 494 10.54 28.62 15.45
N PHE A 495 9.27 28.88 15.76
CA PHE A 495 8.86 29.55 17.00
C PHE A 495 9.28 28.76 18.24
N CYS A 496 9.21 27.42 18.19
CA CYS A 496 9.64 26.57 19.31
C CYS A 496 11.12 26.75 19.62
N THR A 497 11.95 26.79 18.58
CA THR A 497 13.39 27.05 18.70
C THR A 497 13.64 28.47 19.20
N PHE A 498 12.97 29.48 18.63
CA PHE A 498 13.07 30.87 19.06
C PHE A 498 12.71 31.04 20.55
N SER A 499 11.63 30.42 21.01
CA SER A 499 11.13 30.54 22.39
C SER A 499 12.11 29.97 23.44
N MET A 500 12.98 29.04 23.04
CA MET A 500 14.01 28.47 23.92
C MET A 500 15.22 29.39 24.12
N PHE A 501 15.53 30.27 23.15
CA PHE A 501 16.71 31.14 23.15
C PHE A 501 16.40 32.62 23.38
N CYS A 502 15.12 33.01 23.31
CA CYS A 502 14.69 34.40 23.47
C CYS A 502 15.10 34.98 24.83
N LYS A 503 15.74 36.15 24.80
CA LYS A 503 16.08 36.93 26.01
C LYS A 503 14.87 37.73 26.53
N ASP A 504 14.88 38.02 27.83
CA ASP A 504 13.96 38.98 28.46
C ASP A 504 14.76 40.14 29.09
N PRO A 505 14.59 41.39 28.64
CA PRO A 505 13.74 41.86 27.52
C PRO A 505 14.30 41.50 26.13
N MET A 506 13.40 41.38 25.14
CA MET A 506 13.76 41.09 23.74
C MET A 506 14.69 42.14 23.13
N THR A 507 15.64 41.70 22.31
CA THR A 507 16.39 42.57 21.40
C THR A 507 15.51 43.05 20.23
N LYS A 508 15.91 44.14 19.57
CA LYS A 508 15.17 44.67 18.40
C LYS A 508 15.02 43.64 17.26
N VAL A 509 16.05 42.79 17.07
CA VAL A 509 16.05 41.72 16.07
C VAL A 509 15.06 40.62 16.44
N GLU A 510 15.11 40.13 17.69
CA GLU A 510 14.15 39.12 18.19
C GLU A 510 12.71 39.61 18.11
N ARG A 511 12.47 40.91 18.36
CA ARG A 511 11.15 41.52 18.22
C ARG A 511 10.67 41.55 16.77
N GLN A 512 11.54 41.84 15.80
CA GLN A 512 11.18 41.82 14.38
C GLN A 512 10.87 40.39 13.89
N GLU A 513 11.64 39.40 14.35
CA GLU A 513 11.36 37.98 14.08
C GLU A 513 10.02 37.55 14.70
N PHE A 514 9.75 37.94 15.94
CA PHE A 514 8.48 37.64 16.62
C PHE A 514 7.26 38.18 15.84
N VAL A 515 7.30 39.43 15.40
CA VAL A 515 6.22 40.04 14.60
C VAL A 515 6.02 39.28 13.29
N THR A 516 7.11 38.82 12.66
CA THR A 516 7.05 38.00 11.44
C THR A 516 6.35 36.67 11.69
N TYR A 517 6.62 36.00 12.82
CA TYR A 517 5.94 34.76 13.20
C TYR A 517 4.45 34.98 13.50
N GLU A 518 4.10 36.02 14.24
CA GLU A 518 2.70 36.32 14.57
C GLU A 518 1.89 36.68 13.32
N GLN A 519 2.40 37.59 12.48
CA GLN A 519 1.70 37.99 11.25
C GLN A 519 1.62 36.84 10.25
N GLY A 520 2.71 36.08 10.09
CA GLY A 520 2.73 34.87 9.27
C GLY A 520 1.67 33.88 9.74
N PHE A 521 1.61 33.57 11.04
CA PHE A 521 0.63 32.65 11.59
C PHE A 521 -0.82 33.12 11.32
N MET A 522 -1.14 34.39 11.62
CA MET A 522 -2.50 34.90 11.45
C MET A 522 -2.94 34.87 9.98
N ASN A 523 -2.05 35.22 9.04
CA ASN A 523 -2.34 35.17 7.60
C ASN A 523 -2.62 33.75 7.10
N HIS A 524 -1.84 32.76 7.56
CA HIS A 524 -2.05 31.37 7.17
C HIS A 524 -3.32 30.78 7.79
N VAL A 525 -3.66 31.15 9.04
CA VAL A 525 -4.92 30.73 9.67
C VAL A 525 -6.13 31.32 8.94
N ASP A 526 -6.08 32.60 8.56
CA ASP A 526 -7.15 33.23 7.76
C ASP A 526 -7.33 32.54 6.40
N SER A 527 -6.21 32.25 5.72
CA SER A 527 -6.21 31.51 4.46
C SER A 527 -6.78 30.09 4.63
N LEU A 528 -6.40 29.40 5.71
CA LEU A 528 -6.92 28.08 6.06
C LEU A 528 -8.44 28.13 6.29
N LEU A 529 -8.93 29.07 7.09
CA LEU A 529 -10.37 29.22 7.37
C LEU A 529 -11.15 29.49 6.09
N LYS A 530 -10.70 30.42 5.23
CA LYS A 530 -11.32 30.71 3.93
C LYS A 530 -11.39 29.47 3.04
N LEU A 531 -10.32 28.67 3.02
CA LEU A 531 -10.25 27.47 2.19
C LEU A 531 -11.13 26.34 2.74
N LEU A 532 -11.14 26.13 4.06
CA LEU A 532 -12.03 25.16 4.73
C LEU A 532 -13.51 25.55 4.57
N ILE A 533 -13.85 26.84 4.57
CA ILE A 533 -15.20 27.33 4.24
C ILE A 533 -15.55 27.01 2.79
N GLY A 534 -14.63 27.19 1.84
CA GLY A 534 -14.84 26.82 0.43
C GLY A 534 -15.08 25.31 0.23
N LEU A 535 -14.35 24.48 0.97
CA LEU A 535 -14.48 23.00 0.92
C LEU A 535 -15.77 22.48 1.58
N LYS A 536 -16.45 23.28 2.39
CA LYS A 536 -17.73 22.94 3.04
C LYS A 536 -18.87 22.66 2.05
N ALA A 537 -18.76 23.10 0.79
CA ALA A 537 -19.77 22.88 -0.24
C ALA A 537 -19.88 21.42 -0.74
N GLY A 538 -18.96 20.53 -0.34
CA GLY A 538 -18.97 19.11 -0.71
C GLY A 538 -19.79 18.20 0.22
N PRO A 539 -20.16 16.99 -0.23
CA PRO A 539 -20.99 16.04 0.53
C PRO A 539 -20.31 15.39 1.75
N SER A 540 -19.01 15.62 2.00
CA SER A 540 -18.24 15.09 3.15
C SER A 540 -17.98 16.14 4.25
N SER A 541 -18.89 17.12 4.40
CA SER A 541 -18.66 18.37 5.13
C SER A 541 -18.91 18.32 6.64
N ALA A 542 -19.42 17.21 7.21
CA ALA A 542 -19.79 17.16 8.61
C ALA A 542 -18.58 17.24 9.58
N PRO A 543 -17.51 16.41 9.43
CA PRO A 543 -16.32 16.53 10.27
C PRO A 543 -15.61 17.88 10.05
N LEU A 544 -15.56 18.35 8.80
CA LEU A 544 -14.93 19.61 8.42
C LEU A 544 -15.64 20.83 9.05
N SER A 545 -16.98 20.78 9.10
CA SER A 545 -17.79 21.83 9.73
C SER A 545 -17.58 21.88 11.24
N GLN A 546 -17.41 20.72 11.88
CA GLN A 546 -17.09 20.65 13.31
C GLN A 546 -15.70 21.21 13.61
N LEU A 547 -14.70 20.89 12.77
CA LEU A 547 -13.37 21.50 12.87
C LEU A 547 -13.47 23.03 12.74
N LEU A 548 -14.17 23.54 11.72
CA LEU A 548 -14.32 24.97 11.50
C LEU A 548 -14.98 25.67 12.71
N LEU A 549 -16.02 25.07 13.29
CA LEU A 549 -16.68 25.60 14.49
C LEU A 549 -15.76 25.63 15.72
N ARG A 550 -14.88 24.63 15.88
CA ARG A 550 -13.92 24.60 16.98
C ARG A 550 -12.76 25.57 16.77
N LEU A 551 -12.28 25.69 15.53
CA LEU A 551 -11.20 26.61 15.17
C LEU A 551 -11.62 28.08 15.28
N ASP A 552 -12.82 28.42 14.79
CA ASP A 552 -13.35 29.79 14.82
C ASP A 552 -14.52 29.93 15.81
N PHE A 553 -14.39 29.33 16.99
CA PHE A 553 -15.37 29.49 18.06
C PHE A 553 -15.48 30.98 18.43
N ASN A 554 -16.70 31.52 18.43
CA ASN A 554 -17.01 32.95 18.61
C ASN A 554 -16.36 33.90 17.58
N HIS A 555 -16.03 33.43 16.37
CA HIS A 555 -15.39 34.26 15.34
C HIS A 555 -14.09 34.92 15.79
N TRP A 556 -13.35 34.33 16.74
CA TRP A 556 -12.19 34.99 17.33
C TRP A 556 -11.08 35.26 16.30
N PHE A 557 -10.85 34.32 15.38
CA PHE A 557 -9.88 34.53 14.30
C PHE A 557 -10.47 35.43 13.20
N SER A 558 -11.72 35.20 12.82
CA SER A 558 -12.42 35.99 11.78
C SER A 558 -12.62 37.46 12.17
N SER A 559 -12.74 37.77 13.46
CA SER A 559 -12.90 39.16 13.97
C SER A 559 -11.56 39.88 14.10
N ASN A 560 -10.49 39.15 14.45
CA ASN A 560 -9.14 39.72 14.55
C ASN A 560 -8.50 40.02 13.19
N THR A 561 -8.89 39.30 12.13
CA THR A 561 -8.41 39.60 10.78
C THR A 561 -9.09 40.85 10.19
N GLN A 562 -10.36 41.09 10.54
CA GLN A 562 -11.09 42.31 10.17
C GLN A 562 -10.57 43.56 10.90
N SER A 563 -10.14 43.43 12.17
CA SER A 563 -9.53 44.53 12.91
C SER A 563 -8.11 44.87 12.43
N SER A 564 -7.34 43.90 11.93
CA SER A 564 -6.00 44.16 11.36
C SER A 564 -6.02 44.83 9.98
N HIS A 565 -7.14 44.79 9.25
CA HIS A 565 -7.31 45.50 7.98
C HIS A 565 -7.81 46.96 8.15
N SER A 566 -8.16 47.36 9.37
CA SER A 566 -8.70 48.69 9.69
C SER A 566 -7.74 49.59 10.49
N GLN A 567 -6.46 49.22 10.60
CA GLN A 567 -5.37 50.05 11.16
C GLN A 567 -4.33 50.44 10.12
#